data_AF-A0A1H4JAH5-F1
#
_entry.id   AF-A0A1H4JAH5-F1
#
_cell.length_a   1.000
_cell.length_b   1.000
_cell.length_c   1.000
_cell.angle_alpha   90.00
_cell.angle_beta   90.00
_cell.angle_gamma   90.00
#
_symmetry.space_group_name_H-M   'P 1'
#
loop_
_entity.id
_entity.type
_entity.pdbx_description
1 polymer ?
#
loop_
_entity_poly.entity_id
_entity_poly.type
_entity_poly.pdbx_seq_one_letter_code
_entity_poly.pdbx_strand_id
1 'polypeptide(L)'
;MKIRLARTLKDKIEAAAEETNRTLNGEIVARLERTFIEDAERESGRTTWIAKAKANSMASFEERLAKLESEFAEFRQSVERTK
;
A
#
# COMPACT_ATOMS: atom_id res chain seq x y z
N MET A 1 8.65 -22.76 25.17
CA MET A 1 7.69 -21.64 25.38
C MET A 1 6.38 -22.23 25.92
N LYS A 2 5.77 -21.63 26.96
CA LYS A 2 4.51 -22.14 27.54
C LYS A 2 3.44 -21.05 27.48
N ILE A 3 2.57 -21.11 26.48
CA ILE A 3 1.44 -20.19 26.30
C ILE A 3 0.18 -20.86 26.83
N ARG A 4 -0.64 -20.12 27.59
CA ARG A 4 -1.97 -20.57 28.00
C ARG A 4 -2.98 -20.06 26.98
N LEU A 5 -3.73 -20.97 26.38
CA LEU A 5 -4.78 -20.67 25.42
C LEU A 5 -6.14 -21.00 26.03
N ALA A 6 -7.16 -20.24 25.66
CA ALA A 6 -8.55 -20.64 25.93
C ALA A 6 -8.83 -21.99 25.27
N ARG A 7 -9.64 -22.85 25.91
CA ARG A 7 -9.90 -24.21 25.44
C ARG A 7 -10.41 -24.23 23.99
N THR A 8 -11.40 -23.38 23.71
CA THR A 8 -11.99 -23.25 22.37
C THR A 8 -11.00 -22.79 21.30
N LEU A 9 -10.00 -21.98 21.68
CA LEU A 9 -8.94 -21.54 20.76
C LEU A 9 -7.94 -22.68 20.52
N LYS A 10 -7.57 -23.41 21.57
CA LYS A 10 -6.70 -24.57 21.47
C LYS A 10 -7.30 -25.63 20.54
N ASP A 11 -8.56 -25.98 20.73
CA ASP A 11 -9.25 -27.00 19.92
C ASP A 11 -9.25 -26.62 18.42
N LYS A 12 -9.46 -25.34 18.10
CA LYS A 12 -9.42 -24.84 16.71
C LYS A 12 -8.02 -24.91 16.10
N ILE A 13 -6.98 -24.62 16.89
CA ILE A 13 -5.60 -24.68 16.42
C ILE A 13 -5.16 -26.14 16.25
N GLU A 14 -5.60 -27.05 17.13
CA GLU A 14 -5.34 -28.50 16.99
C GLU A 14 -5.95 -29.04 15.70
N ALA A 15 -7.21 -28.73 15.41
CA ALA A 15 -7.85 -29.12 14.16
C ALA A 15 -7.10 -28.61 12.92
N ALA A 16 -6.66 -27.35 12.93
CA ALA A 16 -5.88 -26.78 11.82
C ALA A 16 -4.46 -27.38 11.72
N ALA A 17 -3.84 -27.73 12.85
CA ALA A 17 -2.54 -28.37 12.88
C ALA A 17 -2.61 -29.78 12.28
N GLU A 18 -3.66 -30.54 12.58
CA GLU A 18 -3.93 -31.85 11.96
C GLU A 18 -4.13 -31.73 10.45
N GLU A 19 -4.95 -30.79 10.00
CA GLU A 19 -5.20 -30.54 8.56
C GLU A 19 -3.92 -30.21 7.79
N THR A 20 -3.01 -29.45 8.42
CA THR A 20 -1.77 -29.00 7.79
C THR A 20 -0.57 -29.91 8.04
N ASN A 21 -0.77 -31.04 8.74
CA ASN A 21 0.30 -31.95 9.18
C ASN A 21 1.41 -31.24 9.97
N ARG A 22 1.04 -30.29 10.83
CA ARG A 22 1.95 -29.58 11.74
C ARG A 22 1.71 -29.97 13.19
N THR A 23 2.71 -29.71 14.04
CA THR A 23 2.48 -29.72 15.48
C THR A 23 1.70 -28.48 15.89
N LEU A 24 1.00 -28.52 17.04
CA LEU A 24 0.28 -27.36 17.59
C LEU A 24 1.17 -26.10 17.62
N ASN A 25 2.41 -26.23 18.14
CA ASN A 25 3.35 -25.12 18.21
C ASN A 25 3.79 -24.67 16.81
N GLY A 26 4.01 -25.60 15.89
CA GLY A 26 4.36 -25.29 14.51
C GLY A 26 3.28 -24.51 13.78
N GLU A 27 2.01 -24.85 13.99
CA GLU A 27 0.88 -24.12 13.40
C GLU A 27 0.72 -22.72 14.02
N ILE A 28 0.94 -22.57 15.33
CA ILE A 28 0.94 -21.24 15.98
C ILE A 28 2.02 -20.36 15.37
N VAL A 29 3.25 -20.87 15.24
CA VAL A 29 4.38 -20.12 14.67
C VAL A 29 4.09 -19.75 13.21
N ALA A 30 3.64 -20.70 12.39
CA ALA A 30 3.32 -20.44 10.98
C ALA A 30 2.27 -19.33 10.81
N ARG A 31 1.24 -19.29 11.66
CA ARG A 31 0.23 -18.21 11.64
C ARG A 31 0.80 -16.85 12.05
N LEU A 32 1.66 -16.82 13.07
CA LEU A 32 2.31 -15.60 13.51
C LEU A 32 3.22 -15.06 12.40
N GLU A 33 4.07 -15.91 11.81
CA GLU A 33 4.96 -15.56 10.70
C GLU A 33 4.17 -15.02 9.50
N ARG A 34 3.04 -15.66 9.15
CA ARG A 34 2.19 -15.19 8.06
C ARG A 34 1.63 -13.79 8.31
N THR A 35 1.29 -13.47 9.56
CA THR A 35 0.76 -12.13 9.91
C THR A 35 1.79 -11.04 9.62
N PHE A 36 3.07 -11.27 9.92
CA PHE A 36 4.14 -10.30 9.63
C PHE A 36 4.36 -10.11 8.12
N ILE A 37 4.24 -11.17 7.33
CA ILE A 37 4.34 -11.09 5.86
C ILE A 37 3.16 -10.29 5.30
N GLU A 38 1.94 -10.61 5.72
CA GLU A 38 0.73 -9.90 5.27
C GLU A 38 0.79 -8.40 5.62
N ASP A 39 1.31 -8.03 6.79
CA ASP A 39 1.47 -6.63 7.18
C ASP A 39 2.55 -5.92 6.36
N ALA A 40 3.66 -6.59 6.06
CA ALA A 40 4.71 -6.05 5.19
C ALA A 40 4.20 -5.85 3.75
N GLU A 41 3.41 -6.80 3.23
CA GLU A 41 2.79 -6.70 1.91
C GLU A 41 1.75 -5.57 1.85
N ARG A 42 0.92 -5.41 2.90
CA ARG A 42 -0.02 -4.29 3.02
C ARG A 42 0.69 -2.95 3.03
N GLU A 43 1.77 -2.84 3.80
CA GLU A 43 2.54 -1.60 3.88
C GLU A 43 3.19 -1.26 2.55
N SER A 44 3.80 -2.24 1.86
CA SER A 44 4.39 -2.09 0.53
C SER A 44 3.36 -1.72 -0.54
N GLY A 45 2.19 -2.37 -0.54
CA GLY A 45 1.06 -2.06 -1.40
C GLY A 45 0.51 -0.66 -1.15
N ARG A 46 0.49 -0.22 0.11
CA ARG A 46 0.08 1.13 0.50
C ARG A 46 1.09 2.17 0.00
N THR A 47 2.39 1.91 0.11
CA THR A 47 3.43 2.83 -0.38
C THR A 47 3.37 2.98 -1.90
N THR A 48 3.18 1.87 -2.62
CA THR A 48 3.05 1.91 -4.09
C THR A 48 1.79 2.65 -4.55
N TRP A 49 0.65 2.47 -3.86
CA TRP A 49 -0.58 3.18 -4.20
C TRP A 49 -0.45 4.70 -3.95
N ILE A 50 0.15 5.11 -2.82
CA ILE A 50 0.42 6.52 -2.50
C ILE A 50 1.38 7.13 -3.52
N ALA A 51 2.46 6.43 -3.89
CA ALA A 51 3.40 6.91 -4.88
C ALA A 51 2.74 7.11 -6.25
N LYS A 52 1.89 6.17 -6.68
CA LYS A 52 1.13 6.27 -7.93
C LYS A 52 0.12 7.42 -7.91
N ALA A 53 -0.60 7.61 -6.81
CA ALA A 53 -1.52 8.74 -6.65
C ALA A 53 -0.79 10.09 -6.71
N LYS A 54 0.39 10.18 -6.07
CA LYS A 54 1.23 11.37 -6.11
C LYS A 54 1.78 11.67 -7.51
N ALA A 55 2.24 10.64 -8.23
CA ALA A 55 2.70 10.77 -9.61
C ALA A 55 1.59 11.26 -10.55
N ASN A 56 0.38 10.70 -10.43
CA ASN A 56 -0.78 11.15 -11.21
C ASN A 56 -1.15 12.61 -10.90
N SER A 57 -1.11 13.01 -9.63
CA SER A 57 -1.34 14.40 -9.24
C SER A 57 -0.28 15.33 -9.85
N MET A 58 0.99 14.91 -9.85
CA MET A 58 2.11 15.72 -10.35
C MET A 58 2.04 15.91 -11.87
N ALA A 59 1.69 14.86 -12.63
CA ALA A 59 1.44 14.97 -14.07
C ALA A 59 0.31 15.97 -14.39
N SER A 60 -0.78 15.95 -13.61
CA SER A 60 -1.87 16.93 -13.76
C SER A 60 -1.43 18.37 -13.45
N PHE A 61 -0.48 18.58 -12.54
CA PHE A 61 0.09 19.91 -12.28
C PHE A 61 0.99 20.38 -13.41
N GLU A 62 1.82 19.50 -13.98
CA GLU A 62 2.70 19.82 -15.10
C GLU A 62 1.90 20.22 -16.35
N GLU A 63 0.81 19.52 -16.66
CA GLU A 63 -0.09 19.90 -17.76
C GLU A 63 -0.70 21.31 -17.54
N ARG A 64 -1.10 21.62 -16.30
CA ARG A 64 -1.63 22.94 -15.95
C ARG A 64 -0.58 24.04 -16.05
N LEU A 65 0.67 23.76 -15.68
CA LEU A 65 1.79 24.70 -15.82
C LEU A 65 2.08 24.97 -17.28
N ALA A 66 2.19 23.94 -18.12
CA ALA A 66 2.42 24.08 -19.55
C ALA A 66 1.34 24.92 -20.23
N LYS A 67 0.07 24.71 -19.85
CA LYS A 67 -1.05 25.52 -20.35
C LYS A 67 -0.91 26.99 -19.95
N LEU A 68 -0.61 27.28 -18.69
CA LEU A 68 -0.41 28.66 -18.23
C LEU A 68 0.75 29.35 -18.94
N GLU A 69 1.86 28.65 -19.15
CA GLU A 69 3.01 29.18 -19.89
C GLU A 69 2.64 29.54 -21.34
N SER A 70 1.85 28.71 -22.02
CA SER A 70 1.34 29.05 -23.35
C SER A 70 0.42 30.28 -23.35
N GLU A 71 -0.50 30.38 -22.39
CA GLU A 71 -1.41 31.52 -22.25
C GLU A 71 -0.63 32.82 -21.97
N PHE A 72 0.41 32.75 -21.14
CA PHE A 72 1.29 33.90 -20.88
C PHE A 72 2.12 34.30 -22.10
N ALA A 73 2.58 33.34 -22.91
CA ALA A 73 3.32 33.61 -24.14
C ALA A 73 2.44 34.31 -25.18
N GLU A 74 1.20 33.85 -25.35
CA GLU A 74 0.21 34.48 -26.22
C GLU A 74 -0.16 35.88 -25.73
N PHE A 75 -0.36 36.06 -24.42
CA PHE A 75 -0.63 37.35 -23.82
C PHE A 75 0.52 38.34 -24.04
N ARG A 76 1.78 37.92 -23.85
CA ARG A 76 2.95 38.77 -24.13
C ARG A 76 3.00 39.22 -25.58
N GLN A 77 2.77 38.32 -26.55
CA GLN A 77 2.74 38.68 -27.97
C GLN A 77 1.60 39.67 -28.29
N SER A 78 0.44 39.52 -27.64
CA SER A 78 -0.67 40.47 -27.80
C SER A 78 -0.30 41.87 -27.30
N VAL A 79 0.37 41.97 -26.14
CA VAL A 79 0.79 43.25 -25.56
C VAL A 79 1.86 43.93 -26.41
N GLU A 80 2.83 43.18 -26.95
CA GLU A 80 3.87 43.72 -27.84
C GLU A 80 3.30 44.20 -29.18
N ARG A 81 2.24 43.57 -29.70
CA ARG A 81 1.54 44.02 -30.93
C ARG A 81 0.70 45.29 -30.75
N THR A 82 0.42 45.70 -29.52
CA THR A 82 -0.46 46.84 -29.22
C THR A 82 0.33 48.13 -28.91
N LYS A 83 1.66 48.11 -29.02
CA LYS A 83 2.54 49.28 -28.96
C LYS A 83 3.05 49.66 -30.34
#